data_AF-A0A9X2L0L8-F1
#
_entry.id   AF-A0A9X2L0L8-F1
#
_cell.length_a   1.000
_cell.length_b   1.000
_cell.length_c   1.000
_cell.angle_alpha   90.00
_cell.angle_beta   90.00
_cell.angle_gamma   90.00
#
_symmetry.space_group_name_H-M   'P 1'
#
loop_
_entity.id
_entity.type
_entity.pdbx_description
1 polymer ?
#
loop_
_entity_poly.entity_id
_entity_poly.type
_entity_poly.pdbx_seq_one_letter_code
_entity_poly.pdbx_strand_id
1 'polypeptide(L)' 'MGNYLDGYGKDHCDHCGLDRTPEGHDGCIGTLDNVMNACCGHGETEMAYVQFNDKSRIAGQKALNYINKNSQI' A
#
# COMPACT_ATOMS: atom_id res chain seq x y z
N MET A 1 2.28 -24.90 -1.31
CA MET A 1 3.35 -23.89 -1.48
C MET A 1 2.72 -22.68 -2.16
N GLY A 2 2.14 -21.77 -1.36
CA GLY A 2 1.63 -20.49 -1.86
C GLY A 2 2.83 -19.59 -2.09
N ASN A 3 3.03 -19.16 -3.34
CA ASN A 3 4.19 -18.37 -3.73
C ASN A 3 4.10 -16.97 -3.14
N TYR A 4 5.25 -16.50 -2.68
CA TYR A 4 5.44 -15.50 -1.65
C TYR A 4 5.58 -14.07 -2.23
N LEU A 5 4.82 -13.66 -3.24
CA LEU A 5 5.10 -12.37 -3.93
C LEU A 5 3.90 -11.55 -4.42
N ASP A 6 2.68 -12.01 -4.22
CA ASP A 6 1.47 -11.30 -4.63
C ASP A 6 0.69 -10.83 -3.41
N GLY A 7 0.68 -9.52 -3.14
CA GLY A 7 -0.18 -8.90 -2.12
C GLY A 7 -1.70 -9.09 -2.35
N TYR A 8 -2.11 -9.97 -3.25
CA TYR A 8 -3.46 -10.45 -3.44
C TYR A 8 -3.74 -11.61 -2.47
N GLY A 9 -4.16 -11.27 -1.25
CA GLY A 9 -4.66 -12.26 -0.28
C GLY A 9 -4.10 -12.16 1.13
N LYS A 10 -3.28 -11.15 1.44
CA LYS A 10 -2.85 -10.89 2.82
C LYS A 10 -3.77 -9.86 3.48
N ASP A 11 -4.49 -10.31 4.51
CA ASP A 11 -5.43 -9.50 5.31
C ASP A 11 -4.72 -8.52 6.25
N HIS A 12 -3.41 -8.66 6.44
CA HIS A 12 -2.57 -7.79 7.23
C HIS A 12 -1.24 -7.54 6.54
N CYS A 13 -0.59 -6.43 6.89
CA CYS A 13 0.79 -6.19 6.51
C CYS A 13 1.72 -6.95 7.48
N ASP A 14 2.57 -7.83 6.95
CA ASP A 14 3.51 -8.64 7.75
C ASP A 14 4.49 -7.80 8.58
N HIS A 15 4.77 -6.55 8.16
CA HIS A 15 5.71 -5.66 8.85
C HIS A 15 5.04 -4.75 9.87
N CYS A 16 3.89 -4.15 9.55
CA CYS A 16 3.11 -3.34 10.50
C CYS A 16 2.42 -4.20 11.55
N GLY A 17 2.01 -5.42 11.19
CA GLY A 17 1.03 -6.21 11.93
C GLY A 17 -0.37 -5.57 11.95
N LEU A 18 -0.64 -4.61 11.06
CA LEU A 18 -1.94 -3.95 10.96
C LEU A 18 -2.82 -4.69 9.96
N ASP A 19 -4.03 -5.02 10.42
CA ASP A 19 -5.09 -5.55 9.58
C ASP A 19 -5.60 -4.49 8.60
N ARG A 20 -6.20 -4.95 7.51
CA ARG A 20 -6.90 -4.06 6.58
C ARG A 20 -7.99 -3.26 7.30
N THR A 21 -8.25 -2.05 6.79
CA THR A 21 -9.43 -1.28 7.23
C THR A 21 -10.72 -2.05 6.92
N PRO A 22 -11.87 -1.75 7.55
CA PRO A 22 -13.14 -2.40 7.24
C PRO A 22 -13.52 -2.35 5.74
N GLU A 23 -13.03 -1.35 5.01
CA GLU A 23 -13.22 -1.15 3.58
C GLU A 23 -12.24 -1.98 2.72
N GLY A 24 -11.29 -2.67 3.35
CA GLY A 24 -10.30 -3.55 2.70
C GLY A 24 -8.99 -2.85 2.31
N HIS A 25 -8.75 -1.62 2.76
CA HIS A 25 -7.52 -0.87 2.48
C HIS A 25 -6.37 -1.30 3.39
N ASP A 26 -5.12 -1.03 2.98
CA ASP A 26 -3.95 -1.32 3.80
C ASP A 26 -4.01 -0.52 5.13
N GLY A 27 -3.98 -1.22 6.27
CA GLY A 27 -4.12 -0.59 7.59
C GLY A 27 -2.98 0.36 7.97
N CYS A 28 -1.81 0.23 7.33
CA CYS A 28 -0.68 1.15 7.54
C CYS A 28 -0.87 2.49 6.85
N ILE A 29 -1.76 2.56 5.85
CA ILE A 29 -1.93 3.71 4.96
C ILE A 29 -3.32 4.33 5.13
N GLY A 30 -4.33 3.50 5.36
CA GLY A 30 -5.74 3.89 5.34
C GLY A 30 -6.25 4.16 3.93
N THR A 31 -7.23 5.05 3.84
CA THR A 31 -7.90 5.38 2.58
C THR A 31 -7.13 6.45 1.81
N LEU A 32 -6.89 6.20 0.51
CA LEU A 32 -6.32 7.17 -0.43
C LEU A 32 -7.25 7.38 -1.62
N ASP A 33 -7.52 8.62 -1.97
CA ASP A 33 -8.39 8.95 -3.10
C ASP A 33 -7.79 8.51 -4.46
N ASN A 34 -8.61 7.89 -5.30
CA ASN A 34 -8.25 7.41 -6.64
C ASN A 34 -7.17 6.31 -6.67
N VAL A 35 -6.89 5.68 -5.53
CA VAL A 35 -5.92 4.59 -5.39
C VAL A 35 -6.65 3.25 -5.30
N MET A 36 -6.20 2.27 -6.08
CA MET A 36 -6.71 0.90 -6.00
C MET A 36 -5.88 0.03 -5.05
N ASN A 37 -4.59 0.31 -4.91
CA ASN A 37 -3.68 -0.45 -4.06
C ASN A 37 -2.45 0.41 -3.73
N ALA A 38 -1.93 0.31 -2.51
CA ALA A 38 -0.72 0.99 -2.09
C ALA A 38 0.04 0.18 -1.05
N CYS A 39 1.36 0.35 -1.01
CA CYS A 39 2.24 -0.19 0.01
C CYS A 39 3.29 0.87 0.35
N CYS A 40 3.51 1.11 1.65
CA CYS A 40 4.50 2.07 2.14
C CYS A 40 5.93 1.52 2.07
N GLY A 41 6.13 0.26 1.68
CA GLY A 41 7.45 -0.36 1.54
C GLY A 41 8.20 -0.57 2.86
N HIS A 42 7.64 -0.17 4.02
CA HIS A 42 8.17 -0.47 5.34
C HIS A 42 9.67 -0.14 5.56
N GLY A 43 10.10 1.03 5.09
CA GLY A 43 11.49 1.47 5.21
C GLY A 43 12.38 0.99 4.06
N GLU A 44 11.90 0.07 3.23
CA GLU A 44 12.50 -0.26 1.93
C GLU A 44 11.82 0.61 0.86
N THR A 45 12.37 1.80 0.63
CA THR A 45 11.81 2.76 -0.33
C THR A 45 11.53 2.13 -1.70
N GLU A 46 12.39 1.23 -2.17
CA GLU A 46 12.24 0.55 -3.47
C GLU A 46 11.00 -0.34 -3.56
N MET A 47 10.50 -0.84 -2.42
CA MET A 47 9.30 -1.65 -2.31
C MET A 47 8.01 -0.82 -2.21
N ALA A 48 8.12 0.49 -1.94
CA ALA A 48 6.97 1.37 -1.84
C ALA A 48 6.32 1.59 -3.21
N TYR A 49 4.98 1.50 -3.28
CA TYR A 49 4.23 1.77 -4.50
C TYR A 49 2.81 2.28 -4.24
N VAL A 50 2.26 2.97 -5.24
CA VAL A 50 0.85 3.34 -5.32
C VAL A 50 0.38 3.01 -6.73
N GLN A 51 -0.71 2.25 -6.81
CA GLN A 51 -1.40 1.93 -8.05
C GLN A 51 -2.75 2.63 -8.05
N PHE A 52 -3.02 3.37 -9.13
CA PHE A 52 -4.23 4.15 -9.31
C PHE A 52 -5.30 3.37 -10.06
N ASN A 53 -6.55 3.83 -9.97
CA ASN A 53 -7.69 3.21 -10.66
C ASN A 53 -7.55 3.19 -12.19
N ASP A 54 -6.78 4.12 -12.77
CA ASP A 54 -6.46 4.18 -14.20
C ASP A 54 -5.35 3.18 -14.61
N LYS A 55 -4.91 2.33 -13.67
CA LYS A 55 -3.82 1.35 -13.79
C LYS A 55 -2.41 1.95 -13.85
N SER A 56 -2.26 3.27 -13.75
CA SER A 56 -0.95 3.88 -13.59
C SER A 56 -0.33 3.52 -12.23
N ARG A 57 1.00 3.49 -12.16
CA ARG A 57 1.75 3.13 -10.95
C ARG A 57 2.91 4.08 -10.73
N ILE A 58 3.03 4.57 -9.49
CA ILE A 58 4.26 5.20 -8.99
C ILE A 58 4.91 4.28 -7.95
N ALA A 59 6.24 4.33 -7.86
CA ALA A 59 7.02 3.52 -6.94
C ALA A 59 8.15 4.36 -6.32
N GLY A 60 8.82 3.80 -5.31
CA GLY A 60 9.96 4.45 -4.70
C GLY A 60 9.58 5.65 -3.84
N GLN A 61 10.49 6.61 -3.78
CA GLN A 61 10.29 7.86 -3.05
C GLN A 61 9.04 8.64 -3.50
N LYS A 62 8.65 8.52 -4.78
CA LYS A 62 7.43 9.17 -5.30
C LYS A 62 6.17 8.59 -4.66
N ALA A 63 6.12 7.28 -4.46
CA ALA A 63 5.01 6.61 -3.78
C ALA A 63 4.94 7.05 -2.31
N LEU A 64 6.07 7.05 -1.60
CA LEU A 64 6.14 7.52 -0.21
C LEU A 64 5.64 8.96 -0.08
N ASN A 65 6.11 9.86 -0.95
CA ASN A 65 5.69 11.26 -0.92
C ASN A 65 4.19 11.41 -1.21
N TYR A 66 3.63 10.59 -2.10
CA TYR A 66 2.20 10.60 -2.37
C TYR A 66 1.39 10.10 -1.17
N ILE A 67 1.80 8.98 -0.58
CA ILE A 67 1.16 8.40 0.62
C ILE A 67 1.19 9.42 1.76
N ASN A 68 2.36 9.97 2.09
CA ASN A 68 2.50 10.93 3.20
C ASN A 68 1.69 12.22 3.00
N LYS A 69 1.41 12.61 1.74
CA LYS A 69 0.64 13.81 1.43
C LYS A 69 -0.88 13.57 1.47
N ASN A 70 -1.33 12.34 1.21
CA ASN A 70 -2.75 12.03 1.00
C ASN A 70 -3.31 11.03 2.04
N SER A 71 -2.47 10.42 2.87
CA SER A 71 -2.89 9.53 3.94
C SER A 71 -3.55 10.35 5.05
N GLN A 72 -4.78 9.98 5.40
CA GLN A 72 -5.61 10.67 6.39
C GLN A 72 -5.64 9.91 7.72
N ILE A 73 -4.46 9.53 8.25
CA ILE A 73 -4.34 8.94 9.59
C ILE A 73 -4.36 10.02 10.66
#